data_AF-A0A3R8TP56-F1
#
_entry.id   AF-A0A3R8TP56-F1
#
_cell.length_a   1.000
_cell.length_b   1.000
_cell.length_c   1.000
_cell.angle_alpha   90.00
_cell.angle_beta   90.00
_cell.angle_gamma   90.00
#
_symmetry.space_group_name_H-M   'P 1'
#
loop_
_entity.id
_entity.type
_entity.pdbx_description
1 polymer ?
#
loop_
_entity_poly.entity_id
_entity_poly.type
_entity_poly.pdbx_seq_one_letter_code
_entity_poly.pdbx_strand_id
1 'polypeptide(L)'
;MTELIHELTAAAPARLLFDLVADVVEAPQYFPTHLHAEIVRTESAERDLVARWVIDGGSPRGWRLWRVRDTENLLISFTHETPRPPLTAMRGEWRFERLPDGGTRMRVRHSFDLADGTDPAAADKVARQLDDNVPRQLAGIARLAGSVEALRRDTVTSVRTVRVKAPRDEVAARAAGTLPDGGAHWVCVEPAEGQLVFKRHTEPAPQLHASTGEFRFTEEEGGTTVRLRRSVTLAGPVSEEELRVARKQLDADVRDQLTDLAAAATD
;
A
#
# COMPACT_ATOMS: atom_id res chain seq x y z
N MET A 1 24.28 9.96 -13.76
CA MET A 1 22.88 10.42 -13.66
C MET A 1 22.13 10.16 -14.95
N THR A 2 21.15 9.27 -14.90
CA THR A 2 20.16 9.03 -15.95
C THR A 2 18.82 9.62 -15.51
N GLU A 3 18.08 10.26 -16.41
CA GLU A 3 16.79 10.88 -16.13
C GLU A 3 15.72 10.36 -17.10
N LEU A 4 14.52 10.06 -16.58
CA LEU A 4 13.35 9.65 -17.35
C LEU A 4 12.15 10.49 -16.93
N ILE A 5 11.35 10.92 -17.91
CA ILE A 5 10.13 11.71 -17.69
C ILE A 5 8.98 11.00 -18.39
N HIS A 6 7.90 10.79 -17.64
CA HIS A 6 6.64 10.27 -18.16
C HIS A 6 5.51 11.23 -17.81
N GLU A 7 4.56 11.38 -18.73
CA GLU A 7 3.45 12.31 -18.59
C GLU A 7 2.14 11.67 -19.01
N LEU A 8 1.06 12.09 -18.36
CA LEU A 8 -0.30 11.73 -18.73
C LEU A 8 -1.25 12.86 -18.35
N THR A 9 -2.17 13.20 -19.26
CA THR A 9 -3.28 14.11 -18.97
C THR A 9 -4.46 13.32 -18.40
N ALA A 10 -4.96 13.73 -17.24
CA ALA A 10 -6.10 13.12 -16.57
C ALA A 10 -7.28 14.10 -16.49
N ALA A 11 -8.49 13.60 -16.71
CA ALA A 11 -9.74 14.34 -16.54
C ALA A 11 -10.16 14.38 -15.06
N ALA A 12 -9.30 14.94 -14.21
CA ALA A 12 -9.55 15.08 -12.77
C ALA A 12 -8.82 16.32 -12.21
N PRO A 13 -9.32 16.91 -11.10
CA PRO A 13 -8.68 18.07 -10.48
C PRO A 13 -7.26 17.77 -9.96
N ALA A 14 -6.33 18.70 -10.16
CA ALA A 14 -4.92 18.50 -9.78
C ALA A 14 -4.73 18.21 -8.30
N ARG A 15 -5.53 18.86 -7.44
CA ARG A 15 -5.49 18.63 -6.00
C ARG A 15 -5.88 17.20 -5.63
N LEU A 16 -6.91 16.64 -6.27
CA LEU A 16 -7.35 15.27 -6.03
C LEU A 16 -6.24 14.27 -6.38
N LEU A 17 -5.60 14.46 -7.54
CA LEU A 17 -4.50 13.59 -8.00
C LEU A 17 -3.25 13.71 -7.10
N PHE A 18 -2.93 14.93 -6.68
CA PHE A 18 -1.87 15.17 -5.69
C PHE A 18 -2.16 14.44 -4.38
N ASP A 19 -3.37 14.60 -3.82
CA ASP A 19 -3.76 13.97 -2.56
C ASP A 19 -3.76 12.43 -2.67
N LEU A 20 -4.17 11.88 -3.82
CA LEU A 20 -4.10 10.44 -4.12
C LEU A 20 -2.68 9.87 -4.06
N VAL A 21 -1.68 10.60 -4.56
CA VAL A 21 -0.27 10.19 -4.53
C VAL A 21 0.37 10.50 -3.17
N ALA A 22 -0.05 11.58 -2.52
CA ALA A 22 0.41 11.98 -1.20
C ALA A 22 -0.11 11.07 -0.07
N ASP A 23 -1.27 10.42 -0.23
CA ASP A 23 -1.82 9.52 0.77
C ASP A 23 -1.24 8.10 0.65
N VAL A 24 0.01 7.95 1.09
CA VAL A 24 0.73 6.68 1.00
C VAL A 24 0.16 5.61 1.94
N VAL A 25 -0.42 6.00 3.08
CA VAL A 25 -0.90 5.08 4.12
C VAL A 25 -2.19 4.40 3.68
N GLU A 26 -3.10 5.13 3.03
CA GLU A 26 -4.34 4.56 2.52
C GLU A 26 -4.18 3.94 1.12
N ALA A 27 -3.06 4.19 0.43
CA ALA A 27 -2.78 3.65 -0.90
C ALA A 27 -2.99 2.12 -1.03
N PRO A 28 -2.66 1.26 -0.04
CA PRO A 28 -2.96 -0.17 -0.11
C PRO A 28 -4.43 -0.51 -0.30
N GLN A 29 -5.35 0.36 0.12
CA GLN A 29 -6.78 0.13 -0.06
C GLN A 29 -7.25 0.41 -1.49
N TYR A 30 -6.55 1.27 -2.24
CA TYR A 30 -7.02 1.74 -3.54
C TYR A 30 -6.16 1.31 -4.72
N PHE A 31 -4.85 1.12 -4.52
CA PHE A 31 -3.94 0.68 -5.58
C PHE A 31 -3.69 -0.83 -5.49
N PRO A 32 -3.97 -1.62 -6.54
CA PRO A 32 -3.89 -3.08 -6.49
C PRO A 32 -2.54 -3.63 -6.01
N THR A 33 -1.44 -3.03 -6.45
CA THR A 33 -0.08 -3.51 -6.13
C THR A 33 0.46 -2.98 -4.81
N HIS A 34 -0.20 -2.03 -4.14
CA HIS A 34 0.32 -1.48 -2.89
C HIS A 34 -0.08 -2.40 -1.73
N LEU A 35 0.90 -2.92 -0.99
CA LEU A 35 0.68 -3.86 0.11
C LEU A 35 0.58 -3.12 1.44
N HIS A 36 1.54 -2.25 1.71
CA HIS A 36 1.62 -1.51 2.96
C HIS A 36 2.44 -0.24 2.78
N ALA A 37 2.16 0.78 3.58
CA ALA A 37 3.10 1.86 3.80
C ALA A 37 2.85 2.48 5.17
N GLU A 38 3.91 3.03 5.75
CA GLU A 38 3.86 3.75 7.02
C GLU A 38 4.80 4.95 6.99
N ILE A 39 4.44 5.97 7.78
CA ILE A 39 5.30 7.11 8.03
C ILE A 39 6.21 6.75 9.20
N VAL A 40 7.47 6.46 8.90
CA VAL A 40 8.48 6.02 9.88
C VAL A 40 8.97 7.21 10.71
N ARG A 41 9.09 8.39 10.08
CA ARG A 41 9.55 9.60 10.74
C ARG A 41 8.97 10.84 10.07
N THR A 42 8.45 11.76 10.86
CA THR A 42 8.01 13.09 10.39
C THR A 42 9.05 14.13 10.81
N GLU A 43 9.59 14.89 9.84
CA GLU A 43 10.52 15.99 10.12
C GLU A 43 9.80 17.36 10.06
N SER A 44 8.79 17.49 9.21
CA SER A 44 7.89 18.65 9.15
C SER A 44 6.53 18.23 8.61
N ALA A 45 5.58 19.17 8.49
CA ALA A 45 4.30 18.91 7.83
C ALA A 45 4.47 18.42 6.37
N GLU A 46 5.54 18.86 5.70
CA GLU A 46 5.81 18.59 4.29
C GLU A 46 6.79 17.43 4.10
N ARG A 47 7.66 17.17 5.07
CA ARG A 47 8.76 16.21 4.94
C ARG A 47 8.65 15.04 5.92
N ASP A 48 8.65 13.84 5.36
CA ASP A 48 8.68 12.60 6.13
C ASP A 48 9.48 11.48 5.43
N LEU A 49 9.84 10.48 6.22
CA LEU A 49 10.40 9.20 5.80
C LEU A 49 9.27 8.18 5.75
N VAL A 50 9.08 7.56 4.59
CA VAL A 50 8.07 6.55 4.33
C VAL A 50 8.75 5.20 4.13
N ALA A 51 8.28 4.17 4.82
CA ALA A 51 8.53 2.79 4.44
C ALA A 51 7.33 2.29 3.61
N ARG A 52 7.62 1.58 2.52
CA ARG A 52 6.61 1.11 1.58
C ARG A 52 6.90 -0.30 1.13
N TRP A 53 5.84 -1.08 0.99
CA TRP A 53 5.83 -2.41 0.42
C TRP A 53 4.80 -2.50 -0.71
N VAL A 54 5.22 -3.08 -1.82
CA VAL A 54 4.37 -3.37 -2.98
C VAL A 54 4.44 -4.84 -3.30
N ILE A 55 3.47 -5.32 -4.08
CA ILE A 55 3.42 -6.66 -4.63
C ILE A 55 4.03 -6.60 -6.03
N ASP A 56 5.12 -7.35 -6.22
CA ASP A 56 5.87 -7.45 -7.47
C ASP A 56 6.02 -8.93 -7.82
N GLY A 57 5.45 -9.34 -8.96
CA GLY A 57 5.42 -10.77 -9.36
C GLY A 57 4.77 -11.70 -8.33
N GLY A 58 3.83 -11.19 -7.51
CA GLY A 58 3.18 -11.95 -6.44
C GLY A 58 3.95 -12.02 -5.12
N SER A 59 5.13 -11.39 -5.04
CA SER A 59 5.96 -11.34 -3.83
C SER A 59 6.04 -9.92 -3.26
N PRO A 60 6.19 -9.76 -1.94
CA PRO A 60 6.34 -8.43 -1.34
C PRO A 60 7.74 -7.87 -1.63
N ARG A 61 7.80 -6.59 -1.99
CA ARG A 61 9.03 -5.82 -2.16
C ARG A 61 8.95 -4.53 -1.36
N GLY A 62 9.87 -4.35 -0.41
CA GLY A 62 9.96 -3.17 0.46
C GLY A 62 11.13 -2.23 0.15
N TRP A 63 10.94 -0.94 0.43
CA TRP A 63 11.98 0.09 0.48
C TRP A 63 11.55 1.30 1.31
N ARG A 64 12.52 2.15 1.68
CA ARG A 64 12.29 3.44 2.34
C ARG A 64 12.63 4.61 1.42
N LEU A 65 11.86 5.68 1.53
CA LEU A 65 12.10 6.93 0.80
C LEU A 65 11.79 8.14 1.67
N TRP A 66 12.62 9.16 1.56
CA TRP A 66 12.27 10.51 1.98
C TRP A 66 11.38 11.13 0.94
N ARG A 67 10.37 11.89 1.37
CA ARG A 67 9.59 12.74 0.47
C ARG A 67 9.38 14.13 1.05
N VAL A 68 9.24 15.10 0.16
CA VAL A 68 8.79 16.47 0.46
C VAL A 68 7.56 16.76 -0.37
N ARG A 69 6.50 17.23 0.28
CA ARG A 69 5.22 17.58 -0.33
C ARG A 69 5.05 19.09 -0.32
N ASP A 70 5.11 19.70 -1.50
CA ASP A 70 4.72 21.09 -1.69
C ASP A 70 3.23 21.11 -2.08
N THR A 71 2.39 21.44 -1.10
CA THR A 71 0.92 21.46 -1.28
C THR A 71 0.42 22.69 -2.03
N GLU A 72 1.21 23.75 -2.11
CA GLU A 72 0.86 24.98 -2.82
C GLU A 72 1.09 24.81 -4.33
N ASN A 73 2.25 24.26 -4.70
CA ASN A 73 2.64 24.03 -6.09
C ASN A 73 2.25 22.64 -6.61
N LEU A 74 1.62 21.81 -5.77
CA LEU A 74 1.21 20.43 -6.08
C LEU A 74 2.37 19.60 -6.63
N LEU A 75 3.44 19.53 -5.84
CA LEU A 75 4.68 18.83 -6.18
C LEU A 75 5.08 17.87 -5.06
N ILE A 76 5.52 16.66 -5.41
CA ILE A 76 6.05 15.69 -4.44
C ILE A 76 7.41 15.23 -4.92
N SER A 77 8.48 15.64 -4.25
CA SER A 77 9.81 15.10 -4.50
C SER A 77 10.07 13.91 -3.58
N PHE A 78 10.83 12.93 -4.05
CA PHE A 78 11.22 11.77 -3.27
C PHE A 78 12.65 11.31 -3.55
N THR A 79 13.28 10.69 -2.57
CA THR A 79 14.61 10.08 -2.66
C THR A 79 14.62 8.78 -1.88
N HIS A 80 15.00 7.68 -2.52
CA HIS A 80 15.18 6.41 -1.85
C HIS A 80 16.28 6.53 -0.82
N GLU A 81 16.00 6.13 0.41
CA GLU A 81 16.97 6.20 1.51
C GLU A 81 18.07 5.14 1.35
N THR A 82 17.70 3.95 0.86
CA THR A 82 18.65 2.86 0.59
C THR A 82 18.37 2.27 -0.78
N PRO A 83 18.92 2.87 -1.86
CA PRO A 83 18.86 2.29 -3.19
C PRO A 83 19.50 0.88 -3.19
N ARG A 84 18.93 -0.04 -3.98
CA ARG A 84 19.51 -1.39 -4.11
C ARG A 84 20.64 -1.36 -5.13
N PRO A 85 21.83 -1.93 -4.84
CA PRO A 85 22.89 -2.06 -5.83
C PRO A 85 22.39 -2.66 -7.15
N PRO A 86 22.88 -2.19 -8.31
CA PRO A 86 24.01 -1.27 -8.49
C PRO A 86 23.66 0.23 -8.37
N LEU A 87 22.41 0.57 -7.99
CA LEU A 87 22.02 1.97 -7.79
C LEU A 87 22.72 2.55 -6.57
N THR A 88 23.35 3.71 -6.75
CA THR A 88 23.88 4.55 -5.65
C THR A 88 22.90 5.64 -5.26
N ALA A 89 21.97 5.98 -6.15
CA ALA A 89 20.87 6.87 -5.87
C ALA A 89 19.65 6.60 -6.75
N MET A 90 18.45 6.83 -6.20
CA MET A 90 17.18 6.81 -6.91
C MET A 90 16.29 7.92 -6.35
N ARG A 91 15.87 8.84 -7.21
CA ARG A 91 15.11 10.05 -6.87
C ARG A 91 13.98 10.22 -7.85
N GLY A 92 13.01 11.06 -7.49
CA GLY A 92 12.01 11.48 -8.44
C GLY A 92 11.16 12.63 -7.95
N GLU A 93 10.26 13.06 -8.83
CA GLU A 93 9.39 14.20 -8.61
C GLU A 93 8.08 14.00 -9.35
N TRP A 94 6.97 14.13 -8.63
CA TRP A 94 5.63 14.24 -9.19
C TRP A 94 5.24 15.71 -9.28
N ARG A 95 4.63 16.10 -10.39
CA ARG A 95 3.97 17.41 -10.56
C ARG A 95 2.57 17.22 -11.11
N PHE A 96 1.64 18.04 -10.60
CA PHE A 96 0.24 18.05 -11.01
C PHE A 96 -0.14 19.45 -11.52
N GLU A 97 0.03 19.66 -12.82
CA GLU A 97 -0.21 20.95 -13.46
C GLU A 97 -1.66 21.08 -13.90
N ARG A 98 -2.39 22.11 -13.41
CA ARG A 98 -3.76 22.40 -13.85
C ARG A 98 -3.76 22.82 -15.32
N LEU A 99 -4.69 22.27 -16.10
CA LEU A 99 -4.89 22.63 -17.50
C LEU A 99 -6.10 23.57 -17.68
N PRO A 100 -6.15 24.37 -18.76
CA PRO A 100 -7.26 25.30 -19.01
C PRO A 100 -8.63 24.65 -19.14
N ASP A 101 -8.69 23.38 -19.51
CA ASP A 101 -9.92 22.59 -19.68
C ASP A 101 -10.45 21.98 -18.37
N GLY A 102 -9.81 22.28 -17.24
CA GLY A 102 -10.13 21.70 -15.93
C GLY A 102 -9.48 20.34 -15.67
N GLY A 103 -8.77 19.77 -16.64
CA GLY A 103 -7.95 18.58 -16.47
C GLY A 103 -6.62 18.87 -15.77
N THR A 104 -5.80 17.82 -15.63
CA THR A 104 -4.48 17.91 -15.01
C THR A 104 -3.45 17.17 -15.87
N ARG A 105 -2.30 17.81 -16.11
CA ARG A 105 -1.10 17.13 -16.58
C ARG A 105 -0.34 16.59 -15.38
N MET A 106 -0.31 15.27 -15.25
CA MET A 106 0.57 14.58 -14.31
C MET A 106 1.90 14.33 -15.00
N ARG A 107 2.99 14.79 -14.38
CA ARG A 107 4.36 14.49 -14.81
C ARG A 107 5.06 13.79 -13.66
N VAL A 108 5.73 12.68 -13.96
CA VAL A 108 6.68 12.09 -13.02
C VAL A 108 8.04 12.00 -13.67
N ARG A 109 9.04 12.51 -12.96
CA ARG A 109 10.45 12.41 -13.31
C ARG A 109 11.10 11.42 -12.36
N HIS A 110 11.91 10.51 -12.91
CA HIS A 110 12.84 9.69 -12.15
C HIS A 110 14.26 10.03 -12.54
N SER A 111 15.17 10.07 -11.56
CA SER A 111 16.60 10.14 -11.82
C SER A 111 17.37 9.18 -10.93
N PHE A 112 18.41 8.56 -11.50
CA PHE A 112 19.21 7.60 -10.77
C PHE A 112 20.68 7.63 -11.15
N ASP A 113 21.50 7.14 -10.23
CA ASP A 113 22.94 7.00 -10.36
C ASP A 113 23.33 5.53 -10.14
N LEU A 114 24.37 5.10 -10.83
CA LEU A 114 24.96 3.77 -10.70
C LEU A 114 26.34 3.88 -10.08
N ALA A 115 26.81 2.80 -9.45
CA ALA A 115 28.19 2.73 -8.97
C ALA A 115 29.19 2.76 -10.14
N ASP A 116 30.38 3.30 -9.89
CA ASP A 116 31.45 3.31 -10.88
C ASP A 116 31.81 1.89 -11.32
N GLY A 117 32.08 1.72 -12.62
CA GLY A 117 32.41 0.41 -13.20
C GLY A 117 31.20 -0.53 -13.36
N THR A 118 29.97 -0.07 -13.09
CA THR A 118 28.76 -0.84 -13.41
C THR A 118 28.65 -1.05 -14.91
N ASP A 119 28.24 -2.26 -15.32
CA ASP A 119 27.91 -2.60 -16.71
C ASP A 119 26.96 -1.55 -17.31
N PRO A 120 27.29 -0.92 -18.45
CA PRO A 120 26.41 0.01 -19.15
C PRO A 120 24.99 -0.54 -19.38
N ALA A 121 24.83 -1.85 -19.59
CA ALA A 121 23.51 -2.46 -19.78
C ALA A 121 22.61 -2.40 -18.54
N ALA A 122 23.18 -2.16 -17.35
CA ALA A 122 22.41 -2.00 -16.11
C ALA A 122 21.56 -0.72 -16.12
N ALA A 123 22.09 0.38 -16.66
CA ALA A 123 21.33 1.62 -16.81
C ALA A 123 20.10 1.41 -17.69
N ASP A 124 20.28 0.74 -18.82
CA ASP A 124 19.20 0.43 -19.75
C ASP A 124 18.16 -0.50 -19.14
N LYS A 125 18.59 -1.46 -18.30
CA LYS A 125 17.66 -2.34 -17.58
C LYS A 125 16.79 -1.57 -16.60
N VAL A 126 17.37 -0.64 -15.83
CA VAL A 126 16.62 0.21 -14.90
C VAL A 126 15.67 1.14 -15.66
N ALA A 127 16.16 1.77 -16.75
CA ALA A 127 15.35 2.62 -17.61
C ALA A 127 14.14 1.86 -18.18
N ARG A 128 14.35 0.68 -18.77
CA ARG A 128 13.27 -0.18 -19.28
C ARG A 128 12.24 -0.54 -18.20
N GLN A 129 12.70 -0.89 -16.99
CA GLN A 129 11.79 -1.18 -15.87
C GLN A 129 10.93 0.03 -15.50
N LEU A 130 11.47 1.25 -15.57
CA LEU A 130 10.71 2.47 -15.33
C LEU A 130 9.74 2.74 -16.49
N ASP A 131 10.19 2.61 -17.74
CA ASP A 131 9.36 2.78 -18.95
C ASP A 131 8.18 1.81 -18.99
N ASP A 132 8.36 0.58 -18.52
CA ASP A 132 7.28 -0.41 -18.47
C ASP A 132 6.25 -0.10 -17.37
N ASN A 133 6.68 0.46 -16.24
CA ASN A 133 5.86 0.54 -15.03
C ASN A 133 5.23 1.92 -14.80
N VAL A 134 5.96 3.00 -15.07
CA VAL A 134 5.53 4.36 -14.77
C VAL A 134 4.28 4.77 -15.56
N PRO A 135 4.18 4.51 -16.88
CA PRO A 135 2.95 4.79 -17.63
C PRO A 135 1.73 4.04 -17.08
N ARG A 136 1.90 2.79 -16.63
CA ARG A 136 0.82 2.00 -15.99
C ARG A 136 0.39 2.61 -14.67
N GLN A 137 1.35 3.13 -13.89
CA GLN A 137 1.06 3.83 -12.64
C GLN A 137 0.27 5.13 -12.90
N LEU A 138 0.71 5.95 -13.85
CA LEU A 138 0.00 7.17 -14.25
C LEU A 138 -1.43 6.89 -14.70
N ALA A 139 -1.62 5.88 -15.57
CA ALA A 139 -2.95 5.46 -16.02
C ALA A 139 -3.81 4.91 -14.86
N GLY A 140 -3.19 4.20 -13.91
CA GLY A 140 -3.86 3.72 -12.71
C GLY A 140 -4.38 4.85 -11.83
N ILE A 141 -3.56 5.87 -11.56
CA ILE A 141 -3.95 7.06 -10.79
C ILE A 141 -5.08 7.81 -11.49
N ALA A 142 -4.97 8.03 -12.80
CA ALA A 142 -6.00 8.72 -13.58
C ALA A 142 -7.36 7.99 -13.55
N ARG A 143 -7.35 6.65 -13.68
CA ARG A 143 -8.59 5.85 -13.56
C ARG A 143 -9.17 5.92 -12.14
N LEU A 144 -8.33 5.81 -11.12
CA LEU A 144 -8.76 5.84 -9.73
C LEU A 144 -9.42 7.17 -9.35
N ALA A 145 -8.96 8.29 -9.91
CA ALA A 145 -9.52 9.61 -9.61
C ALA A 145 -11.02 9.71 -9.89
N GLY A 146 -11.54 8.97 -10.88
CA GLY A 146 -12.98 8.95 -11.19
C GLY A 146 -13.85 8.16 -10.21
N SER A 147 -13.25 7.32 -9.35
CA SER A 147 -13.99 6.43 -8.45
C SER A 147 -13.54 6.49 -6.99
N VAL A 148 -12.45 7.20 -6.66
CA VAL A 148 -11.86 7.18 -5.31
C VAL A 148 -12.83 7.59 -4.21
N GLU A 149 -13.70 8.59 -4.44
CA GLU A 149 -14.65 9.04 -3.43
C GLU A 149 -15.71 7.97 -3.14
N ALA A 150 -16.20 7.28 -4.18
CA ALA A 150 -17.10 6.15 -4.02
C ALA A 150 -16.40 5.00 -3.28
N LEU A 151 -15.18 4.64 -3.68
CA LEU A 151 -14.40 3.59 -3.02
C LEU A 151 -14.13 3.91 -1.54
N ARG A 152 -13.82 5.17 -1.20
CA ARG A 152 -13.64 5.62 0.19
C ARG A 152 -14.91 5.45 1.01
N ARG A 153 -16.05 5.89 0.48
CA ARG A 153 -17.37 5.70 1.12
C ARG A 153 -17.70 4.21 1.28
N ASP A 154 -17.37 3.42 0.29
CA ASP A 154 -17.73 1.99 0.20
C ASP A 154 -16.66 1.07 0.83
N THR A 155 -15.80 1.64 1.68
CA THR A 155 -14.83 0.91 2.49
C THR A 155 -15.39 0.65 3.88
N VAL A 156 -15.44 -0.63 4.27
CA VAL A 156 -15.81 -1.06 5.62
C VAL A 156 -14.59 -1.60 6.35
N THR A 157 -14.49 -1.29 7.64
CA THR A 157 -13.39 -1.71 8.51
C THR A 157 -13.95 -2.40 9.75
N SER A 158 -13.30 -3.49 10.15
CA SER A 158 -13.51 -4.16 11.43
C SER A 158 -12.20 -4.23 12.20
N VAL A 159 -12.27 -3.99 13.50
CA VAL A 159 -11.14 -4.09 14.42
C VAL A 159 -11.59 -4.88 15.64
N ARG A 160 -10.84 -5.92 15.99
CA ARG A 160 -11.07 -6.68 17.22
C ARG A 160 -9.76 -7.06 17.88
N THR A 161 -9.86 -7.38 19.16
CA THR A 161 -8.74 -7.77 20.00
C THR A 161 -9.10 -9.03 20.76
N VAL A 162 -8.16 -9.95 20.92
CA VAL A 162 -8.28 -11.13 21.77
C VAL A 162 -7.01 -11.30 22.60
N ARG A 163 -7.13 -11.92 23.77
CA ARG A 163 -6.00 -12.31 24.60
C ARG A 163 -5.71 -13.79 24.40
N VAL A 164 -4.47 -14.13 24.07
CA VAL A 164 -4.01 -15.50 23.84
C VAL A 164 -2.98 -15.86 24.90
N LYS A 165 -3.14 -16.99 25.58
CA LYS A 165 -2.23 -17.46 26.64
C LYS A 165 -1.01 -18.19 26.06
N ALA A 166 -0.31 -17.54 25.15
CA ALA A 166 0.91 -18.05 24.53
C ALA A 166 1.91 -16.91 24.24
N PRO A 167 3.21 -17.21 24.13
CA PRO A 167 4.24 -16.23 23.76
C PRO A 167 3.97 -15.58 22.40
N ARG A 168 4.44 -14.35 22.23
CA ARG A 168 4.16 -13.53 21.04
C ARG A 168 4.59 -14.22 19.75
N ASP A 169 5.78 -14.78 19.73
CA ASP A 169 6.37 -15.37 18.53
C ASP A 169 5.61 -16.63 18.07
N GLU A 170 5.10 -17.42 19.02
CA GLU A 170 4.26 -18.59 18.71
C GLU A 170 2.91 -18.17 18.10
N VAL A 171 2.29 -17.13 18.66
CA VAL A 171 1.03 -16.60 18.14
C VAL A 171 1.23 -15.96 16.76
N ALA A 172 2.30 -15.19 16.59
CA ALA A 172 2.62 -14.52 15.32
C ALA A 172 2.87 -15.54 14.19
N ALA A 173 3.61 -16.62 14.47
CA ALA A 173 3.91 -17.68 13.50
C ALA A 173 2.65 -18.38 12.95
N ARG A 174 1.54 -18.36 13.69
CA ARG A 174 0.28 -19.01 13.31
C ARG A 174 -0.68 -18.10 12.55
N ALA A 175 -0.50 -16.78 12.65
CA ALA A 175 -1.46 -15.81 12.11
C ALA A 175 -1.61 -15.85 10.59
N ALA A 176 -0.54 -16.14 9.84
CA ALA A 176 -0.66 -16.32 8.39
C ALA A 176 -1.54 -17.54 8.02
N GLY A 177 -1.59 -18.56 8.88
CA GLY A 177 -2.41 -19.75 8.69
C GLY A 177 -3.90 -19.54 8.94
N THR A 178 -4.30 -18.44 9.61
CA THR A 178 -5.72 -18.11 9.83
C THR A 178 -6.30 -17.26 8.71
N LEU A 179 -5.50 -16.89 7.71
CA LEU A 179 -5.99 -16.10 6.58
C LEU A 179 -7.04 -16.89 5.78
N PRO A 180 -8.10 -16.22 5.27
CA PRO A 180 -9.13 -16.87 4.45
C PRO A 180 -8.54 -17.64 3.27
N ASP A 181 -9.24 -18.71 2.85
CA ASP A 181 -8.85 -19.59 1.75
C ASP A 181 -7.46 -20.26 1.96
N GLY A 182 -7.05 -20.45 3.21
CA GLY A 182 -5.75 -21.05 3.55
C GLY A 182 -4.55 -20.21 3.09
N GLY A 183 -4.74 -18.91 2.84
CA GLY A 183 -3.66 -18.00 2.46
C GLY A 183 -3.33 -17.94 0.96
N ALA A 184 -3.93 -18.77 0.10
CA ALA A 184 -3.53 -18.91 -1.31
C ALA A 184 -3.58 -17.61 -2.15
N HIS A 185 -4.44 -16.67 -1.77
CA HIS A 185 -4.65 -15.40 -2.48
C HIS A 185 -4.02 -14.19 -1.79
N TRP A 186 -3.30 -14.41 -0.69
CA TRP A 186 -2.82 -13.36 0.19
C TRP A 186 -1.32 -13.18 0.07
N VAL A 187 -0.89 -11.92 -0.01
CA VAL A 187 0.52 -11.55 0.12
C VAL A 187 0.69 -10.91 1.48
N CYS A 188 1.66 -11.43 2.24
CA CYS A 188 1.95 -10.98 3.59
C CYS A 188 3.30 -10.27 3.64
N VAL A 189 3.45 -9.38 4.61
CA VAL A 189 4.73 -8.80 4.99
C VAL A 189 4.74 -8.49 6.48
N GLU A 190 5.91 -8.61 7.11
CA GLU A 190 6.17 -8.17 8.47
C GLU A 190 6.95 -6.86 8.40
N PRO A 191 6.28 -5.69 8.42
CA PRO A 191 6.96 -4.41 8.28
C PRO A 191 7.78 -4.05 9.53
N ALA A 192 7.37 -4.54 10.69
CA ALA A 192 8.02 -4.36 11.98
C ALA A 192 7.78 -5.58 12.88
N GLU A 193 8.58 -5.70 13.92
CA GLU A 193 8.43 -6.77 14.92
C GLU A 193 7.04 -6.73 15.57
N GLY A 194 6.37 -7.89 15.65
CA GLY A 194 5.02 -7.97 16.20
C GLY A 194 3.93 -7.40 15.28
N GLN A 195 4.19 -7.25 13.98
CA GLN A 195 3.21 -6.79 13.00
C GLN A 195 3.20 -7.70 11.77
N LEU A 196 2.02 -8.16 11.37
CA LEU A 196 1.80 -8.90 10.12
C LEU A 196 0.75 -8.18 9.29
N VAL A 197 1.14 -7.65 8.15
CA VAL A 197 0.24 -6.99 7.18
C VAL A 197 0.00 -7.92 6.01
N PHE A 198 -1.24 -7.97 5.54
CA PHE A 198 -1.63 -8.84 4.45
C PHE A 198 -2.64 -8.16 3.52
N LYS A 199 -2.59 -8.54 2.25
CA LYS A 199 -3.52 -8.07 1.22
C LYS A 199 -3.85 -9.17 0.24
N ARG A 200 -5.13 -9.26 -0.15
CA ARG A 200 -5.56 -10.17 -1.22
C ARG A 200 -5.05 -9.63 -2.55
N HIS A 201 -4.27 -10.43 -3.28
CA HIS A 201 -3.63 -10.03 -4.54
C HIS A 201 -4.33 -10.61 -5.77
N THR A 202 -4.68 -11.90 -5.73
CA THR A 202 -5.29 -12.60 -6.86
C THR A 202 -6.79 -12.84 -6.62
N GLU A 203 -7.56 -12.83 -7.72
CA GLU A 203 -8.98 -13.21 -7.74
C GLU A 203 -9.85 -12.53 -6.67
N PRO A 204 -9.97 -11.19 -6.67
CA PRO A 204 -11.10 -10.58 -5.98
C PRO A 204 -12.38 -10.99 -6.71
N ALA A 205 -13.44 -11.34 -5.97
CA ALA A 205 -14.78 -11.43 -6.53
C ALA A 205 -15.10 -10.12 -7.28
N PRO A 206 -15.91 -10.12 -8.35
CA PRO A 206 -16.17 -8.91 -9.16
C PRO A 206 -16.63 -7.68 -8.37
N GLN A 207 -17.22 -7.88 -7.18
CA GLN A 207 -17.73 -6.84 -6.29
C GLN A 207 -16.68 -6.33 -5.27
N LEU A 208 -15.47 -6.88 -5.27
CA LEU A 208 -14.41 -6.57 -4.32
C LEU A 208 -13.31 -5.74 -5.00
N HIS A 209 -13.13 -4.49 -4.58
CA HIS A 209 -12.01 -3.66 -5.04
C HIS A 209 -10.70 -4.02 -4.32
N ALA A 210 -10.75 -4.15 -2.99
CA ALA A 210 -9.59 -4.49 -2.17
C ALA A 210 -10.00 -5.16 -0.86
N SER A 211 -9.14 -6.05 -0.37
CA SER A 211 -9.22 -6.59 0.99
C SER A 211 -7.83 -6.58 1.62
N THR A 212 -7.69 -5.85 2.72
CA THR A 212 -6.44 -5.67 3.46
C THR A 212 -6.64 -6.05 4.93
N GLY A 213 -5.55 -6.35 5.61
CA GLY A 213 -5.57 -6.52 7.05
C GLY A 213 -4.21 -6.42 7.70
N GLU A 214 -4.24 -6.28 9.01
CA GLU A 214 -3.08 -6.10 9.87
C GLU A 214 -3.35 -6.80 11.20
N PHE A 215 -2.48 -7.73 11.56
CA PHE A 215 -2.31 -8.16 12.94
C PHE A 215 -1.25 -7.29 13.62
N ARG A 216 -1.52 -6.95 14.88
CA ARG A 216 -0.54 -6.44 15.83
C ARG A 216 -0.52 -7.35 17.06
N PHE A 217 0.67 -7.77 17.45
CA PHE A 217 0.92 -8.65 18.57
C PHE A 217 1.66 -7.87 19.65
N THR A 218 1.03 -7.72 20.82
CA THR A 218 1.61 -7.04 21.97
C THR A 218 1.84 -8.06 23.06
N GLU A 219 3.09 -8.26 23.44
CA GLU A 219 3.45 -9.13 24.55
C GLU A 219 3.06 -8.48 25.87
N GLU A 220 2.41 -9.26 26.74
CA GLU A 220 1.92 -8.83 28.04
C GLU A 220 2.13 -9.95 29.07
N GLU A 221 2.04 -9.63 30.35
CA GLU A 221 2.14 -10.64 31.41
C GLU A 221 1.09 -11.75 31.21
N GLY A 222 1.54 -13.00 31.08
CA GLY A 222 0.67 -14.15 30.84
C GLY A 222 0.29 -14.42 29.36
N GLY A 223 1.03 -13.87 28.39
CA GLY A 223 0.91 -14.19 26.94
C GLY A 223 0.78 -12.97 26.02
N THR A 224 -0.03 -13.06 24.96
CA THR A 224 -0.08 -12.04 23.90
C THR A 224 -1.48 -11.45 23.70
N THR A 225 -1.57 -10.13 23.61
CA THR A 225 -2.74 -9.42 23.10
C THR A 225 -2.62 -9.29 21.59
N VAL A 226 -3.60 -9.84 20.86
CA VAL A 226 -3.64 -9.79 19.39
C VAL A 226 -4.74 -8.83 18.97
N ARG A 227 -4.37 -7.81 18.19
CA ARG A 227 -5.32 -6.92 17.52
C ARG A 227 -5.34 -7.22 16.03
N LEU A 228 -6.50 -7.56 15.49
CA LEU A 228 -6.74 -7.72 14.06
C LEU A 228 -7.57 -6.55 13.53
N ARG A 229 -7.02 -5.80 12.58
CA ARG A 229 -7.76 -4.84 11.74
C ARG A 229 -7.92 -5.44 10.35
N ARG A 230 -9.13 -5.46 9.80
CA ARG A 230 -9.38 -5.77 8.38
C ARG A 230 -10.19 -4.65 7.74
N SER A 231 -9.89 -4.36 6.48
CA SER A 231 -10.65 -3.43 5.65
C SER A 231 -11.01 -4.06 4.31
N VAL A 232 -12.25 -3.86 3.89
CA VAL A 232 -12.77 -4.31 2.60
C VAL A 232 -13.37 -3.11 1.87
N THR A 233 -12.97 -2.91 0.62
CA THR A 233 -13.58 -1.92 -0.28
C THR A 233 -14.37 -2.64 -1.36
N LEU A 234 -15.63 -2.25 -1.50
CA LEU A 234 -16.51 -2.78 -2.53
C LEU A 234 -16.36 -1.99 -3.83
N ALA A 235 -16.59 -2.66 -4.96
CA ALA A 235 -16.51 -2.09 -6.30
C ALA A 235 -17.91 -1.94 -6.92
N GLY A 236 -18.11 -0.89 -7.71
CA GLY A 236 -19.37 -0.63 -8.41
C GLY A 236 -20.34 0.27 -7.63
N PRO A 237 -21.60 0.39 -8.07
CA PRO A 237 -22.63 1.06 -7.28
C PRO A 237 -22.98 0.17 -6.08
N VAL A 238 -22.77 0.68 -4.88
CA VAL A 238 -23.02 -0.05 -3.63
C VAL A 238 -24.14 0.65 -2.86
N SER A 239 -25.17 -0.11 -2.51
CA SER A 239 -26.26 0.34 -1.65
C SER A 239 -25.88 0.32 -0.17
N GLU A 240 -26.61 1.09 0.65
CA GLU A 240 -26.43 1.06 2.10
C GLU A 240 -26.67 -0.33 2.70
N GLU A 241 -27.60 -1.11 2.12
CA GLU A 241 -27.87 -2.48 2.55
C GLU A 241 -26.68 -3.41 2.25
N GLU A 242 -26.08 -3.31 1.07
CA GLU A 242 -24.88 -4.08 0.73
C GLU A 242 -23.71 -3.72 1.65
N LEU A 243 -23.53 -2.43 1.98
CA LEU A 243 -22.52 -2.00 2.96
C LEU A 243 -22.79 -2.57 4.36
N ARG A 244 -24.06 -2.62 4.78
CA ARG A 244 -24.47 -3.20 6.06
C ARG A 244 -24.18 -4.71 6.11
N VAL A 245 -24.49 -5.43 5.03
CA VAL A 245 -24.19 -6.86 4.90
C VAL A 245 -22.69 -7.11 4.91
N ALA A 246 -21.92 -6.37 4.11
CA ALA A 246 -20.47 -6.49 4.06
C ALA A 246 -19.80 -6.21 5.41
N ARG A 247 -20.28 -5.21 6.15
CA ARG A 247 -19.81 -4.92 7.52
C ARG A 247 -20.08 -6.09 8.46
N LYS A 248 -21.30 -6.65 8.45
CA LYS A 248 -21.66 -7.79 9.28
C LYS A 248 -20.82 -9.02 8.95
N GLN A 249 -20.57 -9.28 7.67
CA GLN A 249 -19.73 -10.39 7.22
C GLN A 249 -18.28 -10.20 7.66
N LEU A 250 -17.69 -9.02 7.41
CA LEU A 250 -16.32 -8.72 7.84
C LEU A 250 -16.14 -8.85 9.36
N ASP A 251 -17.14 -8.41 10.14
CA ASP A 251 -17.17 -8.55 11.59
C ASP A 251 -17.27 -10.00 12.07
N ALA A 252 -17.87 -10.89 11.28
CA ALA A 252 -17.88 -12.33 11.54
C ALA A 252 -16.51 -12.92 11.18
N ASP A 253 -16.00 -12.67 9.98
CA ASP A 253 -14.71 -13.19 9.53
C ASP A 253 -13.55 -12.83 10.48
N VAL A 254 -13.54 -11.59 11.01
CA VAL A 254 -12.52 -11.15 11.98
C VAL A 254 -12.65 -11.90 13.31
N ARG A 255 -13.88 -12.22 13.76
CA ARG A 255 -14.08 -13.01 14.98
C ARG A 255 -13.62 -14.44 14.79
N ASP A 256 -13.97 -15.04 13.66
CA ASP A 256 -13.61 -16.43 13.36
C ASP A 256 -12.08 -16.55 13.25
N GLN A 257 -11.41 -15.64 12.54
CA GLN A 257 -9.94 -15.58 12.48
C GLN A 257 -9.26 -15.48 13.84
N LEU A 258 -9.76 -14.61 14.73
CA LEU A 258 -9.20 -14.48 16.08
C LEU A 258 -9.50 -15.71 16.95
N THR A 259 -10.63 -16.37 16.72
CA THR A 259 -11.01 -17.60 17.42
C THR A 259 -10.11 -18.75 17.00
N ASP A 260 -9.88 -18.93 15.70
CA ASP A 260 -8.97 -19.94 15.16
C ASP A 260 -7.53 -19.72 15.65
N LEU A 261 -7.09 -18.46 15.68
CA LEU A 261 -5.77 -18.09 16.20
C LEU A 261 -5.62 -18.43 17.68
N ALA A 262 -6.65 -18.14 18.49
CA ALA A 262 -6.66 -18.42 19.92
C ALA A 262 -6.79 -19.92 20.23
N ALA A 263 -7.54 -20.68 19.43
CA ALA A 263 -7.70 -22.12 19.59
C ALA A 263 -6.39 -22.85 19.33
N ALA A 264 -5.69 -22.50 18.24
CA ALA A 264 -4.41 -23.08 17.89
C ALA A 264 -3.36 -22.92 19.00
N ALA A 265 -3.44 -21.87 19.84
CA ALA A 265 -2.56 -21.61 21.00
C ALA A 265 -2.62 -22.63 22.13
N THR A 266 -3.65 -23.47 22.14
CA THR A 266 -3.93 -24.41 23.25
C THR A 266 -3.48 -25.84 22.96
N ASP A 267 -3.09 -26.12 21.71
CA ASP A 267 -2.57 -27.40 21.22
C ASP A 267 -1.03 -27.36 21.09
#